data_AF-A0A845UUC8-F1
#
_entry.id   AF-A0A845UUC8-F1
#
_cell.length_a   1.000
_cell.length_b   1.000
_cell.length_c   1.000
_cell.angle_alpha   90.00
_cell.angle_beta   90.00
_cell.angle_gamma   90.00
#
_symmetry.space_group_name_H-M   'P 1'
#
loop_
_entity.id
_entity.type
_entity.pdbx_description
1 polymer ?
#
loop_
_entity_poly.entity_id
_entity_poly.type
_entity_poly.pdbx_seq_one_letter_code
_entity_poly.pdbx_strand_id
1 'polypeptide(L)'
;MANSTPPKVAASATTQAPLPRGIALLGVRGSNRDPRALVRLPDGRVMTVGVGTQIGRQKIVAIDEDRVALSKGGSAEWIKLP
;
A
#
# COMPACT_ATOMS: atom_id res chain seq x y z
N MET A 1 7.87 -24.45 19.15
CA MET A 1 7.72 -23.21 19.92
C MET A 1 8.13 -22.07 18.99
N ALA A 2 7.21 -21.21 18.56
CA ALA A 2 7.52 -20.04 17.74
C ALA A 2 7.30 -18.78 18.57
N ASN A 3 8.37 -18.00 18.72
CA ASN A 3 8.53 -16.93 19.68
C ASN A 3 7.42 -15.86 19.62
N SER A 4 6.92 -15.53 20.81
CA SER A 4 6.09 -14.37 21.10
C SER A 4 6.78 -13.09 20.62
N THR A 5 6.16 -12.39 19.67
CA THR A 5 6.60 -11.08 19.20
C THR A 5 6.74 -10.11 20.38
N PRO A 6 7.88 -9.42 20.57
CA PRO A 6 8.07 -8.50 21.68
C PRO A 6 7.09 -7.31 21.60
N PRO A 7 6.45 -6.89 22.71
CA PRO A 7 5.42 -5.84 22.72
C PRO A 7 5.92 -4.47 22.21
N LYS A 8 7.24 -4.23 22.25
CA LYS A 8 7.87 -3.03 21.67
C LYS A 8 7.78 -2.96 20.14
N VAL A 9 7.74 -4.09 19.43
CA VAL A 9 7.61 -4.13 17.95
C VAL A 9 6.19 -3.78 17.52
N ALA A 10 5.18 -4.21 18.29
CA ALA A 10 3.78 -3.86 18.03
C ALA A 10 3.48 -2.38 18.32
N ALA A 11 4.08 -1.81 19.37
CA ALA A 11 3.85 -0.42 19.78
C ALA A 11 4.53 0.61 18.85
N SER A 12 5.70 0.30 18.29
CA SER A 12 6.46 1.25 17.46
C SER A 12 6.07 1.27 15.98
N ALA A 13 5.28 0.30 15.51
CA ALA A 13 4.85 0.16 14.12
C ALA A 13 3.47 0.80 13.83
N THR A 14 2.86 1.44 14.83
CA THR A 14 1.55 2.09 14.66
C THR A 14 1.76 3.59 14.51
N THR A 15 2.00 4.06 13.29
CA THR A 15 1.81 5.48 12.98
C THR A 15 0.32 5.73 12.80
N GLN A 16 -0.32 6.42 13.76
CA GLN A 16 -1.66 6.95 13.57
C GLN A 16 -1.60 8.14 12.61
N ALA A 17 -1.53 7.85 11.31
CA ALA A 17 -1.76 8.85 10.28
C ALA A 17 -3.26 8.89 9.97
N PRO A 18 -3.89 10.06 9.78
CA PRO A 18 -5.25 10.13 9.26
C PRO A 18 -5.27 9.52 7.86
N LEU A 19 -5.68 8.25 7.76
CA LEU A 19 -5.78 7.59 6.47
C LEU A 19 -6.95 8.21 5.69
N PRO A 20 -6.75 8.59 4.43
CA PRO A 20 -7.84 9.05 3.59
C PRO A 20 -8.92 7.96 3.51
N ARG A 21 -10.18 8.34 3.32
CA ARG A 21 -11.33 7.40 3.18
C ARG A 21 -11.20 6.47 1.95
N GLY A 22 -10.11 6.57 1.19
CA GLY A 22 -9.83 5.84 -0.05
C GLY A 22 -8.79 4.75 0.13
N ILE A 23 -8.15 4.37 -0.98
CA ILE A 23 -6.99 3.47 -0.96
C ILE A 23 -5.83 4.19 -0.25
N ALA A 24 -5.11 3.47 0.61
CA ALA A 24 -3.90 3.97 1.24
C ALA A 24 -2.72 3.03 1.03
N LEU A 25 -1.55 3.60 0.77
CA LEU A 25 -0.30 2.86 0.64
C LEU A 25 0.29 2.60 2.02
N LEU A 26 0.53 1.32 2.34
CA LEU A 26 1.12 0.90 3.62
C LEU A 26 2.61 0.59 3.50
N GLY A 27 3.09 0.29 2.29
CA GLY A 27 4.49 0.01 2.04
C GLY A 27 4.74 -0.54 0.65
N VAL A 28 6.00 -0.52 0.24
CA VAL A 28 6.48 -1.09 -1.02
C VAL A 28 7.57 -2.12 -0.70
N ARG A 29 7.55 -3.24 -1.42
CA ARG A 29 8.46 -4.38 -1.27
C ARG A 29 8.78 -4.99 -2.63
N GLY A 30 9.80 -5.84 -2.68
CA GLY A 30 10.18 -6.55 -3.90
C GLY A 30 11.42 -5.95 -4.55
N SER A 31 11.80 -6.51 -5.69
CA SER A 31 12.97 -6.05 -6.44
C SER A 31 12.58 -4.96 -7.43
N ASN A 32 13.56 -4.18 -7.91
CA ASN A 32 13.31 -3.11 -8.89
C ASN A 32 12.66 -3.61 -10.21
N ARG A 33 12.71 -4.92 -10.47
CA ARG A 33 12.11 -5.56 -11.66
C ARG A 33 10.69 -6.10 -11.42
N ASP A 34 10.28 -6.29 -10.18
CA ASP A 34 8.90 -6.69 -9.81
C ASP A 34 8.52 -6.02 -8.48
N PRO A 35 8.31 -4.69 -8.48
CA PRO A 35 7.89 -3.97 -7.29
C PRO A 35 6.45 -4.36 -6.91
N ARG A 36 6.21 -4.54 -5.62
CA ARG A 36 4.93 -4.89 -5.03
C ARG A 36 4.58 -3.91 -3.93
N ALA A 37 3.35 -3.41 -3.93
CA ALA A 37 2.85 -2.52 -2.90
C ALA A 37 1.88 -3.24 -1.98
N LEU A 38 1.89 -2.89 -0.69
CA LEU A 38 0.85 -3.24 0.26
C LEU A 38 -0.10 -2.06 0.37
N VAL A 39 -1.36 -2.29 0.04
CA VAL A 39 -2.40 -1.25 0.08
C VAL A 39 -3.54 -1.65 1.00
N ARG A 40 -4.09 -0.67 1.71
CA ARG A 40 -5.35 -0.77 2.44
C ARG A 40 -6.46 -0.23 1.57
N LEU A 41 -7.52 -1.02 1.39
CA LEU A 41 -8.71 -0.63 0.68
C LEU A 41 -9.67 0.18 1.59
N PRO A 42 -10.66 0.89 1.00
CA PRO A 42 -11.67 1.60 1.77
C PRO A 42 -12.47 0.71 2.72
N ASP A 43 -12.66 -0.56 2.37
CA ASP A 43 -13.33 -1.58 3.20
C ASP A 43 -12.45 -2.09 4.36
N GLY A 44 -11.22 -1.58 4.48
CA GLY A 44 -10.26 -1.94 5.51
C GLY A 44 -9.43 -3.17 5.20
N ARG A 45 -9.67 -3.87 4.09
CA ARG A 45 -8.87 -5.03 3.68
C ARG A 45 -7.47 -4.58 3.24
N VAL A 46 -6.48 -5.40 3.55
CA VAL A 46 -5.11 -5.20 3.09
C VAL A 46 -4.79 -6.22 2.00
N MET A 47 -4.16 -5.76 0.92
CA MET A 47 -3.73 -6.63 -0.16
C MET A 47 -2.37 -6.24 -0.72
N THR A 48 -1.64 -7.22 -1.25
CA THR A 48 -0.44 -6.96 -2.05
C THR A 48 -0.84 -6.78 -3.51
N VAL A 49 -0.36 -5.72 -4.13
CA VAL A 49 -0.66 -5.36 -5.52
C VAL A 49 0.63 -5.11 -6.29
N GLY A 50 0.61 -5.42 -7.59
CA GLY A 50 1.70 -5.10 -8.54
C GLY A 50 1.22 -4.15 -9.62
N VAL A 51 2.13 -3.66 -10.46
CA VAL A 51 1.78 -2.92 -11.67
C VAL A 51 0.82 -3.76 -12.52
N GLY A 52 -0.27 -3.15 -12.97
CA GLY A 52 -1.33 -3.81 -13.72
C GLY A 52 -2.50 -4.32 -12.86
N THR A 53 -2.37 -4.35 -11.53
CA THR A 53 -3.42 -4.84 -10.63
C THR A 53 -4.64 -3.91 -10.65
N GLN A 54 -5.83 -4.48 -10.82
CA GLN A 54 -7.10 -3.75 -10.81
C GLN A 54 -7.71 -3.75 -9.40
N ILE A 55 -8.12 -2.58 -8.93
CA ILE A 55 -8.78 -2.36 -7.64
C ILE A 55 -10.07 -1.57 -7.90
N GLY A 56 -11.20 -2.28 -8.00
CA GLY A 56 -12.47 -1.67 -8.39
C GLY A 56 -12.38 -1.00 -9.78
N ARG A 57 -12.56 0.33 -9.82
CA ARG A 57 -12.46 1.14 -11.05
C ARG A 57 -11.07 1.73 -11.28
N GLN A 58 -10.11 1.47 -10.38
CA GLN A 58 -8.75 1.99 -10.45
C GLN A 58 -7.77 0.88 -10.80
N LYS A 59 -6.65 1.25 -11.41
CA LYS A 59 -5.57 0.32 -11.80
C LYS A 59 -4.24 0.81 -11.28
N ILE A 60 -3.40 -0.06 -10.76
CA ILE A 60 -2.01 0.29 -10.42
C ILE A 60 -1.23 0.45 -11.74
N VAL A 61 -0.72 1.64 -11.99
CA VAL A 61 0.03 1.95 -13.23
C VAL A 61 1.53 2.13 -13.01
N ALA A 62 1.96 2.46 -11.79
CA ALA A 62 3.36 2.48 -11.40
C ALA A 62 3.53 2.23 -9.90
N ILE A 63 4.67 1.69 -9.51
CA ILE A 63 5.10 1.52 -8.11
C ILE A 63 6.54 2.02 -8.04
N ASP A 64 6.80 2.89 -7.09
CA ASP A 64 8.11 3.48 -6.80
C ASP A 64 8.45 3.20 -5.32
N GLU A 65 9.60 3.64 -4.81
CA GLU A 65 10.10 3.27 -3.48
C GLU A 65 9.14 3.64 -2.32
N ASP A 66 8.49 4.79 -2.41
CA ASP A 66 7.64 5.35 -1.35
C ASP A 66 6.23 5.74 -1.83
N ARG A 67 5.88 5.38 -3.06
CA ARG A 67 4.65 5.85 -3.71
C ARG A 67 4.14 4.91 -4.79
N VAL A 68 2.83 5.00 -5.05
CA VAL A 68 2.13 4.19 -6.05
C VAL A 68 1.24 5.09 -6.88
N ALA A 69 1.26 4.89 -8.19
CA ALA A 69 0.36 5.58 -9.11
C ALA A 69 -0.87 4.71 -9.41
N LEU A 70 -2.05 5.30 -9.26
CA LEU A 70 -3.34 4.72 -9.61
C LEU A 70 -3.93 5.44 -10.83
N SER A 71 -4.46 4.70 -11.79
CA SER A 71 -5.33 5.25 -12.81
C SER A 71 -6.71 5.54 -12.22
N LYS A 72 -7.18 6.78 -12.36
CA LYS A 72 -8.51 7.24 -11.96
C LYS A 72 -9.05 8.17 -13.04
N GLY A 73 -10.10 7.73 -13.74
CA GLY A 73 -10.78 8.55 -14.74
C GLY A 73 -9.90 9.00 -15.91
N GLY A 74 -8.90 8.20 -16.29
CA GLY A 74 -7.97 8.53 -17.38
C GLY A 74 -6.70 9.27 -16.95
N SER A 75 -6.62 9.74 -15.70
CA SER A 75 -5.42 10.37 -15.13
C SER A 75 -4.72 9.44 -14.14
N ALA A 76 -3.40 9.64 -13.95
CA ALA A 76 -2.64 8.95 -12.92
C ALA A 76 -2.57 9.82 -11.65
N GLU A 77 -2.97 9.26 -10.50
CA GLU A 77 -2.92 9.88 -9.18
C GLU A 77 -1.87 9.15 -8.32
N TRP A 78 -0.91 9.90 -7.77
CA TRP A 78 0.12 9.34 -6.89
C TRP A 78 -0.35 9.32 -5.44
N ILE A 79 -0.27 8.14 -4.82
CA ILE A 79 -0.45 7.94 -3.39
C ILE A 79 0.92 7.69 -2.78
N LYS A 80 1.32 8.53 -1.83
CA LYS A 80 2.55 8.35 -1.05
C LYS A 80 2.24 7.58 0.23
N LEU A 81 3.26 6.95 0.80
CA LEU A 81 3.15 6.51 2.19
C LEU A 81 2.77 7.72 3.08
N PRO A 82 1.78 7.56 3.97
CA PRO A 82 1.37 8.60 4.89
C PRO A 82 2.39 8.82 6.02
#